data_AF-A0A4U7EYL0-F1
#
_entry.id   AF-A0A4U7EYL0-F1
#
_cell.length_a   1.000
_cell.length_b   1.000
_cell.length_c   1.000
_cell.angle_alpha   90.00
_cell.angle_beta   90.00
_cell.angle_gamma   90.00
#
_symmetry.space_group_name_H-M   'P 1'
#
loop_
_entity.id
_entity.type
_entity.pdbx_description
1 polymer ?
#
loop_
_entity_poly.entity_id
_entity_poly.type
_entity_poly.pdbx_seq_one_letter_code
_entity_poly.pdbx_strand_id
1 'polypeptide(L)'
;MEPSERWALRVDDEVIVVEFPHGTGLSPDDAEALLDRWRTTTTDRPIDAVVIVVRTSRPCSDAGRRALRESAQIAVARGVERFAVVGERS
;
A
#
# COMPACT_ATOMS: atom_id res chain seq x y z
N MET A 1 16.40 9.98 15.59
CA MET A 1 15.60 8.75 15.45
C MET A 1 15.39 8.58 13.97
N GLU A 2 15.94 7.53 13.38
CA GLU A 2 15.56 7.12 12.02
C GLU A 2 14.02 6.99 11.99
N PRO A 3 13.33 7.51 10.97
CA PRO A 3 11.88 7.35 10.88
C PRO A 3 11.62 5.85 10.76
N SER A 4 11.14 5.27 11.86
CA SER A 4 10.81 3.86 11.95
C SER A 4 9.93 3.49 10.77
N GLU A 5 10.38 2.55 9.94
CA GLU A 5 9.68 2.09 8.75
C GLU A 5 8.25 1.69 9.15
N ARG A 6 7.26 2.57 8.91
CA ARG A 6 5.85 2.33 9.27
C ARG A 6 5.24 1.19 8.45
N TRP A 7 5.90 0.81 7.37
CA TRP A 7 5.51 -0.19 6.40
C TRP A 7 6.72 -0.62 5.58
N ALA A 8 6.69 -1.85 5.09
CA ALA A 8 7.69 -2.38 4.16
C ALA A 8 7.13 -2.34 2.73
N LEU A 9 7.97 -2.00 1.76
CA LEU A 9 7.64 -2.07 0.34
C LEU A 9 8.66 -2.96 -0.35
N ARG A 10 8.18 -3.95 -1.10
CA ARG A 10 8.98 -4.78 -1.97
C ARG A 10 8.38 -4.81 -3.36
N VAL A 11 9.24 -4.93 -4.36
CA VAL A 11 8.84 -5.17 -5.75
C VAL A 11 9.22 -6.61 -6.09
N ASP A 12 8.24 -7.36 -6.57
CA ASP A 12 8.35 -8.77 -6.96
C ASP A 12 7.91 -8.85 -8.43
N ASP A 13 8.88 -8.93 -9.34
CA ASP A 13 8.69 -8.70 -10.78
C ASP A 13 7.92 -7.39 -11.08
N GLU A 14 6.69 -7.50 -11.57
CA GLU A 14 5.80 -6.38 -11.93
C GLU A 14 4.72 -6.13 -10.85
N VAL A 15 4.91 -6.70 -9.66
CA VAL A 15 3.99 -6.60 -8.53
C VAL A 15 4.63 -5.81 -7.40
N ILE A 16 3.94 -4.78 -6.92
CA ILE A 16 4.31 -4.10 -5.68
C ILE A 16 3.57 -4.74 -4.52
N VAL A 17 4.33 -5.13 -3.49
CA VAL A 17 3.78 -5.61 -2.23
C VAL A 17 4.13 -4.63 -1.13
N VAL A 18 3.10 -4.21 -0.41
CA VAL A 18 3.19 -3.30 0.72
C VAL A 18 2.73 -4.04 1.96
N GLU A 19 3.54 -4.06 3.00
CA GLU A 19 3.21 -4.71 4.27
C GLU A 19 3.14 -3.67 5.40
N PHE A 20 1.98 -3.56 6.03
CA PHE A 20 1.78 -2.78 7.24
C PHE A 20 1.92 -3.69 8.48
N PRO A 21 2.85 -3.40 9.40
CA PRO A 21 2.98 -4.10 10.67
C PRO A 21 1.69 -4.08 11.51
N HIS A 22 1.62 -5.00 12.48
CA HIS A 22 0.47 -5.10 13.35
C HIS A 22 0.21 -3.79 14.10
N GLY A 23 -1.02 -3.31 14.04
CA GLY A 23 -1.44 -2.10 14.74
C GLY A 23 -1.08 -0.79 14.03
N THR A 24 -0.49 -0.83 12.83
CA THR A 24 -0.29 0.38 12.02
C THR A 24 -1.64 0.93 11.57
N GLY A 25 -1.92 2.18 11.91
CA GLY A 25 -3.04 2.93 11.36
C GLY A 25 -2.71 3.38 9.94
N LEU A 26 -3.59 3.09 8.98
CA LEU A 26 -3.45 3.51 7.60
C LEU A 26 -4.12 4.88 7.44
N SER A 27 -3.34 5.95 7.47
CA SER A 27 -3.83 7.31 7.24
C SER A 27 -3.81 7.65 5.74
N PRO A 28 -4.58 8.67 5.30
CA PRO A 28 -4.47 9.19 3.94
C PRO A 28 -3.04 9.64 3.58
N ASP A 29 -2.33 10.27 4.51
CA ASP A 29 -0.94 10.73 4.30
C ASP A 29 0.02 9.54 4.08
N ASP A 30 -0.18 8.43 4.80
CA ASP A 30 0.62 7.21 4.60
C ASP A 30 0.34 6.60 3.21
N ALA A 31 -0.89 6.68 2.70
CA ALA A 31 -1.25 6.22 1.37
C ALA A 31 -0.60 7.08 0.27
N GLU A 32 -0.60 8.41 0.42
CA GLU A 32 0.03 9.30 -0.55
C GLU A 32 1.56 9.14 -0.57
N ALA A 33 2.19 9.05 0.60
CA ALA A 33 3.63 8.78 0.71
C ALA A 33 4.04 7.44 0.09
N LEU A 34 3.21 6.41 0.24
CA LEU A 34 3.41 5.11 -0.40
C LEU A 34 3.37 5.21 -1.93
N LEU A 35 2.37 5.91 -2.43
CA LEU A 35 2.12 6.11 -3.85
C LEU A 35 3.22 6.95 -4.53
N ASP A 36 3.80 7.91 -3.82
CA ASP A 36 4.96 8.67 -4.30
C ASP A 36 6.25 7.85 -4.24
N ARG A 37 6.45 7.04 -3.20
CA ARG A 37 7.58 6.11 -3.13
C ARG A 37 7.52 5.03 -4.21
N TRP A 38 6.32 4.59 -4.58
CA TRP A 38 6.15 3.74 -5.76
C TRP A 38 6.69 4.42 -7.02
N ARG A 39 6.26 5.66 -7.33
CA ARG A 39 6.70 6.38 -8.55
C ARG A 39 8.21 6.43 -8.71
N THR A 40 8.93 6.66 -7.61
CA THR A 40 10.40 6.71 -7.62
C THR A 40 11.04 5.32 -7.74
N THR A 41 10.37 4.27 -7.26
CA THR A 41 10.89 2.90 -7.25
C THR A 41 10.71 2.19 -8.60
N THR A 42 9.73 2.60 -9.40
CA THR A 42 9.34 1.88 -10.63
C THR A 42 9.44 2.73 -11.89
N THR A 43 10.23 3.81 -11.85
CA THR A 43 10.37 4.75 -12.97
C THR A 43 10.76 4.07 -14.30
N ASP A 44 11.44 2.91 -14.23
CA ASP A 44 11.91 2.15 -15.40
C ASP A 44 11.22 0.80 -15.60
N ARG A 45 10.13 0.49 -14.87
CA ARG A 45 9.45 -0.82 -14.95
C ARG A 45 7.92 -0.69 -14.94
N PRO A 46 7.20 -1.34 -15.87
CA PRO A 46 5.74 -1.42 -15.80
C PRO A 46 5.34 -2.18 -14.52
N ILE A 47 4.27 -1.71 -13.88
CA ILE A 47 3.69 -2.35 -12.70
C ILE A 47 2.29 -2.78 -13.06
N ASP A 48 2.10 -4.09 -13.09
CA ASP A 48 0.85 -4.74 -13.44
C ASP A 48 -0.11 -4.80 -12.26
N ALA A 49 0.45 -4.96 -11.05
CA ALA A 49 -0.34 -5.20 -9.85
C ALA A 49 0.20 -4.53 -8.59
N VAL A 50 -0.72 -4.18 -7.69
CA VAL A 50 -0.43 -3.70 -6.34
C VAL A 50 -1.17 -4.56 -5.32
N VAL A 51 -0.45 -5.02 -4.31
CA VAL A 51 -0.97 -5.79 -3.18
C VAL A 51 -0.65 -5.07 -1.88
N ILE A 52 -1.68 -4.74 -1.11
CA ILE A 52 -1.54 -4.18 0.25
C ILE A 52 -1.88 -5.27 1.27
N VAL A 53 -0.90 -5.67 2.08
CA VAL A 53 -1.06 -6.59 3.19
C VAL A 53 -1.23 -5.80 4.49
N VAL A 54 -2.35 -6.02 5.16
CA VAL A 54 -2.70 -5.39 6.44
C VAL A 54 -2.76 -6.46 7.51
N ARG A 55 -1.82 -6.43 8.45
CA ARG A 55 -1.83 -7.29 9.65
C ARG A 55 -2.61 -6.58 10.75
N THR A 56 -3.79 -7.10 11.10
CA THR A 56 -4.61 -6.48 12.16
C THR A 56 -5.54 -7.49 12.82
N SER A 57 -5.79 -7.30 14.11
CA SER A 57 -6.85 -7.97 14.88
C SER A 57 -8.09 -7.08 15.06
N ARG A 58 -8.01 -5.81 14.64
CA ARG A 58 -9.06 -4.79 14.79
C ARG A 58 -9.79 -4.57 13.47
N PRO A 59 -11.10 -4.24 13.50
CA PRO A 59 -11.83 -3.81 12.32
C PRO A 59 -11.14 -2.63 11.62
N CYS A 60 -11.17 -2.61 10.29
CA CYS A 60 -10.67 -1.48 9.51
C CYS A 60 -11.50 -0.22 9.82
N SER A 61 -10.84 0.87 10.22
CA SER A 61 -11.49 2.15 10.51
C SER A 61 -12.04 2.80 9.24
N ASP A 62 -12.95 3.77 9.37
CA ASP A 62 -13.44 4.55 8.21
C ASP A 62 -12.31 5.27 7.47
N ALA A 63 -11.35 5.83 8.21
CA ALA A 63 -10.16 6.45 7.64
C ALA A 63 -9.33 5.43 6.83
N GLY A 64 -9.12 4.23 7.36
CA GLY A 64 -8.42 3.16 6.64
C GLY A 64 -9.18 2.67 5.41
N ARG A 65 -10.50 2.50 5.50
CA ARG A 65 -11.36 2.15 4.35
C ARG A 65 -11.26 3.19 3.24
N ARG A 66 -11.27 4.47 3.61
CA ARG A 66 -11.13 5.59 2.67
C ARG A 66 -9.73 5.59 2.02
N ALA A 67 -8.67 5.46 2.82
CA ALA A 67 -7.30 5.44 2.30
C ALA A 67 -7.07 4.26 1.34
N LEU A 68 -7.59 3.07 1.63
CA LEU A 68 -7.51 1.90 0.73
C LEU A 68 -8.28 2.14 -0.58
N ARG A 69 -9.47 2.76 -0.51
CA ARG A 69 -10.25 3.12 -1.70
C ARG A 69 -9.51 4.14 -2.57
N GLU A 70 -9.00 5.21 -1.97
CA GLU A 70 -8.25 6.26 -2.68
C GLU A 70 -6.97 5.67 -3.29
N SER A 71 -6.26 4.79 -2.58
CA SER A 71 -5.09 4.07 -3.09
C SER A 71 -5.41 3.27 -4.35
N ALA A 72 -6.51 2.51 -4.34
CA ALA A 72 -6.95 1.73 -5.49
C ALA A 72 -7.26 2.63 -6.70
N GLN A 73 -7.96 3.75 -6.47
CA GLN A 73 -8.28 4.71 -7.53
C GLN A 73 -7.02 5.34 -8.14
N ILE A 74 -6.05 5.70 -7.30
CA ILE A 74 -4.80 6.29 -7.76
C ILE A 74 -3.95 5.26 -8.51
N ALA A 75 -3.92 4.00 -8.06
CA ALA A 75 -3.21 2.93 -8.77
C ALA A 75 -3.76 2.70 -10.17
N VAL A 76 -5.09 2.59 -10.31
CA VAL A 76 -5.76 2.46 -11.61
C VAL A 76 -5.49 3.66 -12.51
N ALA A 77 -5.58 4.89 -11.96
CA ALA A 77 -5.27 6.11 -12.70
C ALA A 77 -3.82 6.17 -13.22
N ARG A 78 -2.93 5.33 -12.68
CA ARG A 78 -1.51 5.21 -13.06
C ARG A 78 -1.21 3.99 -13.92
N GLY A 79 -2.23 3.28 -14.39
CA GLY A 79 -2.09 2.17 -15.33
C GLY A 79 -1.92 0.79 -14.70
N VAL A 80 -2.07 0.66 -13.38
CA VAL A 80 -2.10 -0.67 -12.74
C VAL A 80 -3.39 -1.39 -13.12
N GLU A 81 -3.24 -2.62 -13.59
CA GLU A 81 -4.37 -3.46 -14.00
C GLU A 81 -5.08 -4.13 -12.83
N ARG A 82 -4.33 -4.45 -11.77
CA ARG A 82 -4.81 -5.28 -10.65
C ARG A 82 -4.47 -4.66 -9.30
N PHE A 83 -5.46 -4.54 -8.43
CA PHE A 83 -5.28 -4.04 -7.06
C PHE A 83 -5.93 -4.99 -6.06
N ALA A 84 -5.20 -5.40 -5.02
CA ALA A 84 -5.72 -6.28 -3.98
C ALA A 84 -5.36 -5.78 -2.58
N VAL A 85 -6.28 -6.00 -1.63
CA VAL A 85 -6.03 -5.84 -0.20
C VAL A 85 -6.12 -7.22 0.44
N VAL A 86 -5.06 -7.60 1.15
CA VAL A 86 -4.96 -8.86 1.89
C VAL A 86 -5.04 -8.55 3.38
N GLY A 87 -6.06 -9.09 4.04
CA GLY A 87 -6.13 -9.11 5.50
C GLY A 87 -5.38 -10.31 6.03
N GLU A 88 -4.32 -10.07 6.79
CA GLU A 88 -3.56 -11.12 7.46
C GLU A 88 -3.91 -11.15 8.95
N ARG A 89 -4.35 -12.33 9.42
CA ARG A 89 -4.65 -12.55 10.83
C ARG A 89 -3.33 -12.73 11.58
N SER A 90 -3.11 -11.87 12.59
CA SER A 90 -2.00 -11.98 13.55
C SER A 90 -2.31 -12.97 14.67
#